data_AF-A0A9W8WBC4-F1
#
_entry.id   AF-A0A9W8WBC4-F1
#
_cell.length_a   1.000
_cell.length_b   1.000
_cell.length_c   1.000
_cell.angle_alpha   90.00
_cell.angle_beta   90.00
_cell.angle_gamma   90.00
#
_symmetry.space_group_name_H-M   'P 1'
#
loop_
_entity.id
_entity.type
_entity.pdbx_description
1 polymer ?
#
loop_
_entity_poly.entity_id
_entity_poly.type
_entity_poly.pdbx_seq_one_letter_code
_entity_poly.pdbx_strand_id
1 'polypeptide(L)'
;MYEVFLTAIVDDSSFGAACAVLSGLCGMRPWESFQRVLYFHGPPRASGMQHQTSLEKPMRKDATFLWKELNQNLLRQSYVIQARYDIAKDRQTAPMDLIATQGMLRWTDFPEPPHGRPMLTQRKKTEIWDQRNLPIVMHDNNYSFKTETIEEVHRFYRDDVEFCLFRSYFLHPQNRYVSVESKTEQFPPLDSLPPLDSLVPIDMEKRWFLHVKTHVMSDNKPDDLRKAQDQLLAVRAELEGVFDFRSIDRKVYDTRIAQQPQGIQPLPQKVVIGKN
;
A
#
# COMPACT_ATOMS: atom_id res chain seq x y z
N MET A 1 -4.85 11.76 5.60
CA MET A 1 -5.19 10.83 6.72
C MET A 1 -3.92 10.17 7.24
N TYR A 2 -3.81 9.98 8.55
CA TYR A 2 -2.71 9.26 9.19
C TYR A 2 -3.11 7.83 9.58
N GLU A 3 -2.20 6.88 9.39
CA GLU A 3 -2.29 5.50 9.90
C GLU A 3 -1.21 5.34 10.97
N VAL A 4 -1.62 4.86 12.15
CA VAL A 4 -0.70 4.40 13.21
C VAL A 4 -0.96 2.92 13.42
N PHE A 5 0.11 2.13 13.52
CA PHE A 5 -0.06 0.68 13.65
C PHE A 5 1.09 -0.03 14.36
N LEU A 6 0.73 -1.20 14.90
CA LEU A 6 1.61 -2.24 15.42
C LEU A 6 1.68 -3.40 14.44
N THR A 7 2.78 -4.14 14.47
CA THR A 7 3.00 -5.32 13.65
C THR A 7 3.40 -6.50 14.52
N ALA A 8 2.76 -7.65 14.32
CA ALA A 8 3.18 -8.95 14.83
C ALA A 8 3.20 -9.97 13.70
N ILE A 9 3.95 -11.06 13.88
CA ILE A 9 4.03 -12.16 12.92
C ILE A 9 3.42 -13.38 13.59
N VAL A 10 2.54 -14.07 12.86
CA VAL A 10 1.82 -15.25 13.33
C VAL A 10 2.15 -16.42 12.41
N ASP A 11 2.66 -17.51 12.97
CA ASP A 11 2.94 -18.71 12.19
C ASP A 11 1.65 -19.34 11.64
N ASP A 12 1.74 -19.99 10.48
CA ASP A 12 0.59 -20.60 9.81
C ASP A 12 -0.13 -21.63 10.72
N SER A 13 0.62 -22.37 11.53
CA SER A 13 0.09 -23.31 12.53
C SER A 13 -0.73 -22.65 13.63
N SER A 14 -0.43 -21.37 13.94
CA SER A 14 -1.09 -20.58 14.97
C SER A 14 -2.20 -19.68 14.42
N PHE A 15 -2.40 -19.65 13.10
CA PHE A 15 -3.39 -18.79 12.45
C PHE A 15 -4.80 -18.98 13.02
N GLY A 16 -5.26 -20.23 13.15
CA GLY A 16 -6.58 -20.53 13.69
C GLY A 16 -6.77 -20.03 15.13
N ALA A 17 -5.74 -20.18 15.97
CA ALA A 17 -5.77 -19.66 17.35
C ALA A 17 -5.77 -18.13 17.39
N ALA A 18 -4.96 -17.48 16.54
CA ALA A 18 -4.96 -16.03 16.39
C ALA A 18 -6.34 -15.49 15.98
N CYS A 19 -6.98 -16.11 14.98
CA CYS A 19 -8.34 -15.76 14.58
C CYS A 19 -9.36 -15.96 15.70
N ALA A 20 -9.24 -17.04 16.49
CA ALA A 20 -10.15 -17.30 17.61
C ALA A 20 -10.00 -16.24 18.72
N VAL A 21 -8.76 -15.88 19.08
CA VAL A 21 -8.49 -14.80 20.05
C VAL A 21 -9.08 -13.49 19.56
N LEU A 22 -8.76 -13.08 18.32
CA LEU A 22 -9.25 -11.81 17.76
C LEU A 22 -10.78 -11.81 17.63
N SER A 23 -11.39 -12.96 17.30
CA SER A 23 -12.84 -13.08 17.26
C SER A 23 -13.47 -12.88 18.62
N GLY A 24 -12.89 -13.48 19.68
CA GLY A 24 -13.34 -13.30 21.05
C GLY A 24 -13.15 -11.86 21.55
N LEU A 25 -11.99 -11.26 21.24
CA LEU A 25 -11.63 -9.89 21.59
C LEU A 25 -12.56 -8.86 20.95
N CYS A 26 -12.81 -9.00 19.65
CA CYS A 26 -13.63 -8.07 18.87
C CYS A 26 -15.12 -8.41 18.90
N GLY A 27 -15.51 -9.56 19.46
CA GLY A 27 -16.90 -10.02 19.48
C GLY A 27 -17.48 -10.28 18.08
N MET A 28 -16.65 -10.56 17.08
CA MET A 28 -17.07 -10.75 15.69
C MET A 28 -16.26 -11.82 14.97
N ARG A 29 -16.83 -12.38 13.90
CA ARG A 29 -16.07 -13.25 12.98
C ARG A 29 -15.19 -12.41 12.04
N PRO A 30 -14.09 -12.97 11.49
CA PRO A 30 -13.28 -12.25 10.53
C PRO A 30 -14.09 -11.88 9.28
N TRP A 31 -13.89 -10.66 8.79
CA TRP A 31 -14.22 -10.32 7.42
C TRP A 31 -13.09 -10.81 6.51
N GLU A 32 -13.33 -11.91 5.82
CA GLU A 32 -12.41 -12.52 4.87
C GLU A 32 -12.52 -11.88 3.49
N SER A 33 -11.40 -11.53 2.88
CA SER A 33 -11.35 -11.00 1.52
C SER A 33 -10.05 -11.37 0.82
N PHE A 34 -10.12 -11.57 -0.49
CA PHE A 34 -8.95 -11.65 -1.37
C PHE A 34 -8.89 -10.38 -2.20
N GLN A 35 -7.71 -9.79 -2.32
CA GLN A 35 -7.52 -8.55 -3.06
C GLN A 35 -6.43 -8.74 -4.11
N ARG A 36 -6.72 -8.39 -5.35
CA ARG A 36 -5.72 -8.23 -6.40
C ARG A 36 -5.06 -6.86 -6.23
N VAL A 37 -3.74 -6.83 -6.08
CA VAL A 37 -2.99 -5.59 -5.88
C VAL A 37 -2.05 -5.38 -7.04
N LEU A 38 -2.27 -4.29 -7.79
CA LEU A 38 -1.42 -3.85 -8.89
C LEU A 38 -0.52 -2.73 -8.40
N TYR A 39 0.78 -2.85 -8.62
CA TYR A 39 1.78 -1.87 -8.23
C TYR A 39 2.23 -1.06 -9.42
N PHE A 40 2.08 0.25 -9.32
CA PHE A 40 2.45 1.22 -10.35
C PHE A 40 3.63 2.06 -9.87
N HIS A 41 4.72 2.01 -10.61
CA HIS A 41 5.90 2.80 -10.37
C HIS A 41 5.74 4.18 -11.02
N GLY A 42 5.75 5.22 -10.20
CA GLY A 42 5.69 6.60 -10.65
C GLY A 42 6.88 7.06 -11.50
N PRO A 43 6.76 8.25 -12.10
CA PRO A 43 7.80 8.80 -12.98
C PRO A 43 9.09 9.10 -12.20
N PRO A 44 10.28 9.07 -12.85
CA PRO A 44 11.55 9.40 -12.20
C PRO A 44 11.60 10.83 -11.63
N ARG A 45 10.82 11.75 -12.22
CA ARG A 45 10.63 13.12 -11.74
C ARG A 45 9.21 13.25 -11.22
N ALA A 46 9.06 13.73 -10.00
CA ALA A 46 7.76 14.01 -9.41
C ALA A 46 7.01 15.07 -10.23
N SER A 47 5.79 14.77 -10.66
CA SER A 47 4.95 15.66 -11.47
C SER A 47 3.50 15.73 -11.00
N GLY A 48 3.12 15.01 -9.95
CA GLY A 48 1.73 14.87 -9.54
C GLY A 48 0.87 14.04 -10.50
N MET A 49 -0.45 14.12 -10.33
CA MET A 49 -1.48 13.51 -11.17
C MET A 49 -2.20 14.61 -11.97
N GLN A 50 -1.54 15.10 -13.02
CA GLN A 50 -2.01 16.24 -13.83
C GLN A 50 -3.14 15.86 -14.81
N HIS A 51 -3.15 14.61 -15.28
CA HIS A 51 -4.09 14.12 -16.27
C HIS A 51 -5.30 13.49 -15.58
N GLN A 52 -6.39 14.24 -15.51
CA GLN A 52 -7.66 13.85 -14.84
C GLN A 52 -8.80 13.55 -15.82
N THR A 53 -8.50 13.41 -17.11
CA THR A 53 -9.49 13.13 -18.17
C THR A 53 -10.10 11.74 -18.04
N SER A 54 -9.31 10.78 -17.58
CA SER A 54 -9.71 9.36 -17.47
C SER A 54 -10.41 9.02 -16.16
N LEU A 55 -10.53 10.00 -15.26
CA LEU A 55 -11.33 9.89 -14.05
C LEU A 55 -12.82 9.94 -14.41
N GLU A 56 -13.59 9.02 -13.83
CA GLU A 56 -15.05 9.00 -13.98
C GLU A 56 -15.66 10.26 -13.35
N LYS A 57 -16.52 10.97 -14.10
CA LYS A 57 -17.21 12.18 -13.65
C LYS A 57 -18.73 11.96 -13.71
N PRO A 58 -19.51 12.52 -12.76
CA PRO A 58 -19.09 13.36 -11.64
C PRO A 58 -18.50 12.56 -10.47
N MET A 59 -17.52 13.15 -9.78
CA MET A 59 -16.92 12.54 -8.60
C MET A 59 -17.63 12.96 -7.32
N ARG A 60 -17.66 12.08 -6.32
CA ARG A 60 -18.07 12.46 -4.96
C ARG A 60 -17.14 13.54 -4.38
N LYS A 61 -17.67 14.38 -3.49
CA LYS A 61 -16.92 15.54 -2.94
C LYS A 61 -15.70 15.12 -2.12
N ASP A 62 -15.83 14.07 -1.33
CA ASP A 62 -14.76 13.42 -0.56
C ASP A 62 -13.67 12.87 -1.48
N ALA A 63 -14.05 12.12 -2.52
CA ALA A 63 -13.09 11.61 -3.51
C ALA A 63 -12.32 12.75 -4.19
N THR A 64 -13.01 13.85 -4.55
CA THR A 64 -12.38 15.03 -5.15
C THR A 64 -11.32 15.65 -4.21
N PHE A 65 -11.59 15.70 -2.92
CA PHE A 65 -10.62 16.18 -1.92
C PHE A 65 -9.41 15.25 -1.83
N LEU A 66 -9.63 13.94 -1.75
CA LEU A 66 -8.55 12.95 -1.66
C LEU A 66 -7.66 12.95 -2.91
N TRP A 67 -8.22 13.14 -4.10
CA TRP A 67 -7.44 13.29 -5.34
C TRP A 67 -6.56 14.54 -5.33
N LYS A 68 -7.05 15.65 -4.76
CA LYS A 68 -6.25 16.87 -4.59
C LYS A 68 -5.12 16.67 -3.59
N GLU A 69 -5.40 16.03 -2.45
CA GLU A 69 -4.39 15.68 -1.43
C GLU A 69 -3.31 14.78 -2.03
N LEU A 70 -3.72 13.71 -2.71
CA LEU A 70 -2.84 12.78 -3.40
C LEU A 70 -1.95 13.52 -4.41
N ASN A 71 -2.54 14.37 -5.27
CA ASN A 71 -1.77 15.16 -6.23
C ASN A 71 -0.71 16.05 -5.54
N GLN A 72 -1.04 16.70 -4.42
CA GLN A 72 -0.06 17.52 -3.69
C GLN A 72 1.12 16.71 -3.15
N ASN A 73 0.87 15.51 -2.64
CA ASN A 73 1.94 14.62 -2.18
C ASN A 73 2.83 14.16 -3.35
N LEU A 74 2.23 13.78 -4.47
CA LEU A 74 2.92 13.28 -5.66
C LEU A 74 3.65 14.37 -6.48
N LEU A 75 3.35 15.64 -6.25
CA LEU A 75 4.12 16.77 -6.78
C LEU A 75 5.50 16.91 -6.12
N ARG A 76 5.64 16.47 -4.86
CA ARG A 76 6.88 16.63 -4.07
C ARG A 76 7.85 15.48 -4.27
N GLN A 77 7.31 14.28 -4.40
CA GLN A 77 8.07 13.04 -4.44
C GLN A 77 7.31 12.00 -5.25
N SER A 78 8.04 11.15 -5.98
CA SER A 78 7.45 10.04 -6.74
C SER A 78 7.39 8.78 -5.86
N TYR A 79 6.32 8.01 -6.03
CA TYR A 79 6.00 6.85 -5.20
C TYR A 79 5.55 5.66 -6.05
N VAL A 80 5.64 4.47 -5.47
CA VAL A 80 4.86 3.31 -5.92
C VAL A 80 3.44 3.45 -5.37
N ILE A 81 2.45 3.42 -6.27
CA ILE A 81 1.01 3.49 -5.94
C ILE A 81 0.37 2.13 -6.19
N GLN A 82 -0.64 1.79 -5.40
CA GLN A 82 -1.37 0.53 -5.53
C GLN A 82 -2.79 0.78 -6.06
N ALA A 83 -3.21 0.02 -7.08
CA ALA A 83 -4.63 -0.17 -7.39
C ALA A 83 -5.07 -1.53 -6.85
N ARG A 84 -6.15 -1.56 -6.09
CA ARG A 84 -6.59 -2.73 -5.32
C ARG A 84 -8.01 -3.09 -5.72
N TYR A 85 -8.25 -4.36 -6.06
CA TYR A 85 -9.56 -4.86 -6.48
C TYR A 85 -9.95 -6.05 -5.61
N ASP A 86 -11.16 -6.03 -5.09
CA ASP A 86 -11.69 -7.18 -4.36
C ASP A 86 -12.00 -8.32 -5.33
N ILE A 87 -11.55 -9.51 -4.98
CA ILE A 87 -11.80 -10.74 -5.74
C ILE A 87 -12.95 -11.46 -5.07
N ALA A 88 -14.07 -11.54 -5.80
CA ALA A 88 -15.20 -12.33 -5.35
C ALA A 88 -14.82 -13.81 -5.34
N LYS A 89 -15.15 -14.53 -4.25
CA LYS A 89 -14.79 -15.95 -4.07
C LYS A 89 -15.34 -16.85 -5.19
N ASP A 90 -16.39 -16.44 -5.88
CA ASP A 90 -17.05 -17.15 -6.99
C ASP A 90 -16.44 -16.87 -8.38
N ARG A 91 -15.57 -15.86 -8.53
CA ARG A 91 -15.02 -15.40 -9.82
C ARG A 91 -13.50 -15.49 -9.92
N GLN A 92 -12.88 -16.34 -9.11
CA GLN A 92 -11.43 -16.39 -8.94
C GLN A 92 -10.65 -16.67 -10.24
N THR A 93 -11.22 -17.41 -11.18
CA THR A 93 -10.57 -17.76 -12.46
C THR A 93 -11.15 -17.02 -13.66
N ALA A 94 -12.19 -16.21 -13.46
CA ALA A 94 -12.80 -15.46 -14.53
C ALA A 94 -11.89 -14.28 -14.93
N PRO A 95 -11.84 -13.92 -16.22
CA PRO A 95 -11.20 -12.68 -16.63
C PRO A 95 -11.79 -11.48 -15.88
N MET A 96 -10.92 -10.63 -15.34
CA MET A 96 -11.33 -9.42 -14.63
C MET A 96 -11.09 -8.20 -15.51
N ASP A 97 -12.16 -7.50 -15.87
CA ASP A 97 -12.05 -6.21 -16.53
C ASP A 97 -11.62 -5.14 -15.52
N LEU A 98 -10.32 -4.88 -15.45
CA LEU A 98 -9.71 -3.89 -14.54
C LEU A 98 -10.12 -2.43 -14.85
N ILE A 99 -10.70 -2.17 -16.02
CA ILE A 99 -11.15 -0.84 -16.43
C ILE A 99 -12.56 -0.61 -15.89
N ALA A 100 -13.47 -1.55 -16.14
CA ALA A 100 -14.86 -1.45 -15.70
C ALA A 100 -15.08 -1.75 -14.21
N THR A 101 -14.21 -2.57 -13.61
CA THR A 101 -14.32 -2.96 -12.20
C THR A 101 -13.94 -1.79 -11.29
N GLN A 102 -14.77 -1.53 -10.28
CA GLN A 102 -14.45 -0.56 -9.24
C GLN A 102 -13.35 -1.11 -8.33
N GLY A 103 -12.30 -0.33 -8.13
CA GLY A 103 -11.21 -0.63 -7.22
C GLY A 103 -10.95 0.52 -6.26
N MET A 104 -9.88 0.38 -5.49
CA MET A 104 -9.38 1.38 -4.56
C MET A 104 -7.95 1.76 -4.92
N LEU A 105 -7.69 3.06 -5.00
CA LEU A 105 -6.35 3.59 -5.17
C LEU A 105 -5.74 3.87 -3.79
N ARG A 106 -4.61 3.25 -3.49
CA ARG A 106 -3.88 3.42 -2.22
C ARG A 106 -2.52 4.06 -2.45
N TRP A 107 -2.28 5.14 -1.72
CA TRP A 107 -0.96 5.73 -1.51
C TRP A 107 -0.63 5.67 -0.01
N THR A 108 0.63 5.36 0.30
CA THR A 108 1.18 5.37 1.66
C THR A 108 2.54 6.04 1.63
N ASP A 109 2.77 6.97 2.56
CA ASP A 109 4.04 7.68 2.67
C ASP A 109 5.10 6.85 3.41
N PHE A 110 6.35 7.32 3.35
CA PHE A 110 7.44 6.76 4.13
C PHE A 110 7.19 6.99 5.63
N PRO A 111 7.29 5.97 6.50
CA PRO A 111 7.00 6.16 7.91
C PRO A 111 7.92 7.15 8.59
N GLU A 112 7.33 7.91 9.51
CA GLU A 112 8.03 8.86 10.33
C GLU A 112 9.08 8.15 11.22
N PRO A 113 10.20 8.81 11.53
CA PRO A 113 11.16 8.25 12.48
C PRO A 113 10.46 7.95 13.81
N PRO A 114 10.79 6.84 14.46
CA PRO A 114 10.22 6.50 15.76
C PRO A 114 10.64 7.54 16.81
N HIS A 115 9.66 8.15 17.47
CA HIS A 115 9.86 9.10 18.55
C HIS A 115 9.57 8.42 19.90
N GLY A 116 10.61 7.84 20.52
CA GLY A 116 10.50 7.18 21.83
C GLY A 116 10.14 5.69 21.78
N ARG A 117 9.82 5.13 22.96
CA ARG A 117 9.29 3.76 23.14
C ARG A 117 7.85 3.86 23.68
N PRO A 118 6.91 3.03 23.23
CA PRO A 118 7.05 1.90 22.28
C PRO A 118 7.03 2.34 20.80
N MET A 119 7.69 1.58 19.92
CA MET A 119 7.85 1.95 18.51
C MET A 119 6.59 1.63 17.70
N LEU A 120 5.63 2.55 17.71
CA LEU A 120 4.50 2.54 16.78
C LEU A 120 4.98 3.01 15.40
N THR A 121 4.50 2.36 14.34
CA THR A 121 4.74 2.86 12.98
C THR A 121 3.66 3.87 12.63
N GLN A 122 4.07 5.07 12.22
CA GLN A 122 3.18 6.15 11.85
C GLN A 122 3.52 6.63 10.44
N ARG A 123 2.50 6.81 9.59
CA ARG A 123 2.66 7.37 8.25
C ARG A 123 1.37 8.01 7.75
N LYS A 124 1.49 8.88 6.75
CA LYS A 124 0.33 9.33 5.96
C LYS A 124 -0.12 8.25 5.00
N LYS A 125 -1.43 8.21 4.75
CA LYS A 125 -2.02 7.41 3.69
C LYS A 125 -3.21 8.12 3.05
N THR A 126 -3.51 7.73 1.82
CA THR A 126 -4.69 8.14 1.07
C THR A 126 -5.29 6.90 0.42
N GLU A 127 -6.58 6.68 0.64
CA GLU A 127 -7.33 5.58 0.04
C GLU A 127 -8.56 6.16 -0.66
N ILE A 128 -8.62 6.02 -1.97
CA ILE A 128 -9.73 6.52 -2.78
C ILE A 128 -10.52 5.32 -3.28
N TRP A 129 -11.67 5.08 -2.67
CA TRP A 129 -12.54 3.94 -2.95
C TRP A 129 -13.45 4.18 -4.16
N ASP A 130 -13.98 3.08 -4.70
CA ASP A 130 -14.98 3.05 -5.77
C ASP A 130 -14.53 3.74 -7.06
N GLN A 131 -13.24 3.59 -7.42
CA GLN A 131 -12.65 4.19 -8.61
C GLN A 131 -12.59 3.20 -9.77
N ARG A 132 -13.02 3.62 -10.96
CA ARG A 132 -12.85 2.87 -12.22
C ARG A 132 -11.68 3.42 -13.04
N ASN A 133 -11.35 2.72 -14.12
CA ASN A 133 -10.31 3.11 -15.08
C ASN A 133 -8.91 3.29 -14.46
N LEU A 134 -8.64 2.74 -13.27
CA LEU A 134 -7.39 3.00 -12.55
C LEU A 134 -6.13 2.70 -13.39
N PRO A 135 -6.04 1.60 -14.18
CA PRO A 135 -4.85 1.35 -15.01
C PRO A 135 -4.63 2.46 -16.06
N ILE A 136 -5.70 2.96 -16.67
CA ILE A 136 -5.65 4.07 -17.64
C ILE A 136 -5.24 5.36 -16.94
N VAL A 137 -5.84 5.66 -15.79
CA VAL A 137 -5.51 6.84 -14.99
C VAL A 137 -4.04 6.83 -14.58
N MET A 138 -3.50 5.67 -14.18
CA MET A 138 -2.07 5.53 -13.87
C MET A 138 -1.22 5.79 -15.11
N HIS A 139 -1.52 5.12 -16.22
CA HIS A 139 -0.80 5.25 -17.49
C HIS A 139 -0.75 6.71 -17.97
N ASP A 140 -1.90 7.40 -18.01
CA ASP A 140 -2.00 8.79 -18.47
C ASP A 140 -1.21 9.77 -17.59
N ASN A 141 -0.91 9.40 -16.35
CA ASN A 141 -0.09 10.17 -15.43
C ASN A 141 1.38 9.71 -15.39
N ASN A 142 1.83 8.96 -16.41
CA ASN A 142 3.19 8.43 -16.53
C ASN A 142 3.59 7.45 -15.42
N TYR A 143 2.61 6.76 -14.83
CA TYR A 143 2.88 5.63 -13.95
C TYR A 143 2.99 4.35 -14.77
N SER A 144 4.09 3.64 -14.59
CA SER A 144 4.34 2.36 -15.25
C SER A 144 3.91 1.20 -14.35
N PHE A 145 3.19 0.23 -14.90
CA PHE A 145 2.91 -1.00 -14.18
C PHE A 145 4.22 -1.75 -13.90
N LYS A 146 4.40 -2.21 -12.66
CA LYS A 146 5.60 -2.92 -12.22
C LYS A 146 5.34 -4.41 -11.98
N THR A 147 4.31 -4.71 -11.20
CA THR A 147 3.97 -6.09 -10.82
C THR A 147 2.59 -6.12 -10.19
N GLU A 148 2.11 -7.33 -9.94
CA GLU A 148 0.93 -7.58 -9.14
C GLU A 148 1.10 -8.75 -8.17
N THR A 149 0.22 -8.79 -7.17
CA THR A 149 0.12 -9.83 -6.14
C THR A 149 -1.34 -10.08 -5.77
N ILE A 150 -1.60 -11.19 -5.08
CA ILE A 150 -2.84 -11.40 -4.33
C ILE A 150 -2.55 -11.20 -2.85
N GLU A 151 -3.43 -10.50 -2.15
CA GLU A 151 -3.44 -10.43 -0.69
C GLU A 151 -4.69 -11.16 -0.15
N GLU A 152 -4.47 -12.12 0.74
CA GLU A 152 -5.53 -12.70 1.56
C GLU A 152 -5.60 -11.95 2.87
N VAL A 153 -6.79 -11.48 3.24
CA VAL A 153 -6.96 -10.57 4.38
C VAL A 153 -8.15 -10.98 5.24
N HIS A 154 -7.91 -11.08 6.55
CA HIS A 154 -8.91 -11.30 7.60
C HIS A 154 -8.96 -10.07 8.50
N ARG A 155 -10.07 -9.32 8.47
CA ARG A 155 -10.24 -8.10 9.26
C ARG A 155 -11.19 -8.29 10.43
N PHE A 156 -10.87 -7.66 11.55
CA PHE A 156 -11.70 -7.53 12.74
C PHE A 156 -11.71 -6.07 13.17
N TYR A 157 -12.77 -5.67 13.86
CA TYR A 157 -12.97 -4.30 14.30
C TYR A 157 -13.41 -4.30 15.76
N ARG A 158 -12.78 -3.46 16.58
CA ARG A 158 -13.21 -3.16 17.94
C ARG A 158 -13.04 -1.67 18.18
N ASP A 159 -14.14 -0.98 18.42
CA ASP A 159 -14.19 0.49 18.47
C ASP A 159 -13.59 1.09 17.19
N ASP A 160 -12.58 1.97 17.33
CA ASP A 160 -11.85 2.60 16.22
C ASP A 160 -10.58 1.84 15.80
N VAL A 161 -10.37 0.62 16.33
CA VAL A 161 -9.18 -0.21 16.04
C VAL A 161 -9.52 -1.30 15.03
N GLU A 162 -8.72 -1.34 13.96
CA GLU A 162 -8.74 -2.40 12.94
C GLU A 162 -7.64 -3.42 13.24
N PHE A 163 -8.00 -4.70 13.33
CA PHE A 163 -7.07 -5.82 13.38
C PHE A 163 -7.08 -6.50 12.02
N CYS A 164 -5.93 -6.60 11.38
CA CYS A 164 -5.80 -7.08 10.01
C CYS A 164 -4.72 -8.17 9.97
N LEU A 165 -5.15 -9.42 9.84
CA LEU A 165 -4.28 -10.53 9.50
C LEU A 165 -4.22 -10.66 7.99
N PHE A 166 -3.02 -10.62 7.41
CA PHE A 166 -2.87 -10.77 5.98
C PHE A 166 -1.62 -11.55 5.59
N ARG A 167 -1.68 -12.13 4.40
CA ARG A 167 -0.52 -12.68 3.69
C ARG A 167 -0.64 -12.40 2.20
N SER A 168 0.49 -12.38 1.53
CA SER A 168 0.57 -12.06 0.10
C SER A 168 1.07 -13.26 -0.69
N TYR A 169 0.69 -13.31 -1.96
CA TYR A 169 1.04 -14.38 -2.89
C TYR A 169 1.62 -13.81 -4.19
N PHE A 170 2.54 -14.57 -4.76
CA PHE A 170 3.06 -14.30 -6.10
C PHE A 170 2.02 -14.69 -7.15
N LEU A 171 1.83 -13.81 -8.15
CA LEU A 171 1.05 -14.09 -9.36
C LEU A 171 1.95 -14.44 -10.55
N HIS A 172 3.20 -14.01 -10.50
CA HIS A 172 4.22 -14.32 -11.50
C HIS A 172 5.31 -15.22 -10.91
N PRO A 173 6.16 -15.84 -11.75
CA PRO A 173 7.35 -16.54 -11.26
C PRO A 173 8.23 -15.62 -10.39
N GLN A 174 8.81 -16.18 -9.33
CA GLN A 174 9.55 -15.42 -8.30
C GLN A 174 10.68 -14.56 -8.87
N ASN A 175 11.36 -15.03 -9.92
CA ASN A 175 12.44 -14.30 -10.58
C ASN A 175 12.03 -12.90 -11.10
N ARG A 176 10.73 -12.65 -11.31
CA ARG A 176 10.20 -11.35 -11.73
C ARG A 176 10.17 -10.31 -10.61
N TYR A 177 10.20 -10.73 -9.35
CA TYR A 177 10.16 -9.84 -8.19
C TYR A 177 11.55 -9.43 -7.69
N VAL A 178 12.62 -10.11 -8.14
CA VAL A 178 13.96 -10.02 -7.54
C VAL A 178 14.89 -9.03 -8.26
N SER A 179 14.56 -8.55 -9.46
CA SER A 179 15.55 -7.82 -10.26
C SER A 179 15.61 -6.32 -10.01
N VAL A 180 16.77 -5.86 -9.53
CA VAL A 180 17.15 -4.44 -9.38
C VAL A 180 17.82 -3.92 -10.66
N GLU A 181 18.21 -4.78 -11.60
CA GLU A 181 19.11 -4.41 -12.72
C GLU A 181 18.78 -5.00 -14.09
N SER A 182 17.84 -5.96 -14.21
CA SER A 182 17.46 -6.47 -15.53
C SER A 182 16.39 -5.59 -16.14
N LYS A 183 16.69 -5.11 -17.36
CA LYS A 183 15.79 -4.39 -18.27
C LYS A 183 14.33 -4.77 -18.07
N THR A 184 13.54 -3.72 -17.89
CA THR A 184 12.08 -3.61 -17.85
C THR A 184 11.43 -4.41 -18.98
N GLU A 185 11.24 -5.72 -18.81
CA GLU A 185 10.12 -6.37 -19.49
C GLU A 185 8.85 -5.92 -18.77
N GLN A 186 8.27 -4.82 -19.26
CA GLN A 186 6.97 -4.35 -18.82
C GLN A 186 5.92 -5.31 -19.39
N PHE A 187 5.36 -6.14 -18.51
CA PHE A 187 4.24 -7.01 -18.86
C PHE A 187 2.93 -6.34 -18.46
N PRO A 188 1.85 -6.54 -19.21
CA PRO A 188 0.54 -6.14 -18.73
C PRO A 188 0.13 -6.96 -17.50
N PRO A 189 -0.79 -6.45 -16.65
CA PRO A 189 -1.47 -7.27 -15.65
C PRO A 189 -2.11 -8.52 -16.30
N LEU A 190 -2.20 -9.62 -15.56
CA LEU A 190 -2.86 -10.85 -16.03
C LEU A 190 -4.35 -10.60 -16.34
N ASP A 191 -4.83 -11.11 -17.47
CA ASP A 191 -6.26 -10.97 -17.80
C ASP A 191 -7.15 -11.83 -16.87
N SER A 192 -6.66 -13.01 -16.50
CA SER A 192 -7.32 -13.95 -15.59
C SER A 192 -6.38 -14.36 -14.46
N LEU A 193 -6.95 -14.55 -13.27
CA LEU A 193 -6.21 -14.98 -12.10
C LEU A 193 -6.13 -16.51 -12.04
N PRO A 194 -5.01 -17.08 -11.55
CA PRO A 194 -4.94 -18.50 -11.27
C PRO A 194 -5.87 -18.87 -10.10
N PRO A 195 -6.27 -20.15 -9.97
CA PRO A 195 -7.02 -20.61 -8.81
C PRO A 195 -6.29 -20.28 -7.50
N LEU A 196 -7.01 -19.79 -6.48
CA LEU A 196 -6.37 -19.37 -5.22
C LEU A 196 -5.56 -20.48 -4.54
N ASP A 197 -6.02 -21.73 -4.65
CA ASP A 197 -5.33 -22.90 -4.08
C ASP A 197 -3.97 -23.20 -4.74
N SER A 198 -3.73 -22.65 -5.94
CA SER A 198 -2.46 -22.80 -6.67
C SER A 198 -1.46 -21.69 -6.37
N LEU A 199 -1.85 -20.68 -5.58
CA LEU A 199 -1.01 -19.53 -5.27
C LEU A 199 0.14 -19.90 -4.35
N VAL A 200 1.31 -19.35 -4.64
CA VAL A 200 2.51 -19.52 -3.82
C VAL A 200 2.68 -18.30 -2.91
N PRO A 201 2.67 -18.46 -1.57
CA PRO A 201 2.89 -17.37 -0.63
C PRO A 201 4.21 -16.65 -0.90
N ILE A 202 4.29 -15.36 -0.63
CA ILE A 202 5.53 -14.59 -0.73
C ILE A 202 6.50 -14.98 0.39
N ASP A 203 5.97 -15.17 1.60
CA ASP A 203 6.73 -15.74 2.71
C ASP A 203 6.72 -17.27 2.61
N MET A 204 7.89 -17.88 2.39
CA MET A 204 8.03 -19.33 2.28
C MET A 204 7.69 -20.07 3.57
N GLU A 205 7.77 -19.39 4.73
CA GLU A 205 7.31 -19.91 6.01
C GLU A 205 5.79 -19.80 6.18
N LYS A 206 5.08 -19.24 5.19
CA LYS A 206 3.62 -19.05 5.13
C LYS A 206 3.05 -18.25 6.30
N ARG A 207 3.89 -17.43 6.93
CA ARG A 207 3.51 -16.61 8.08
C ARG A 207 2.49 -15.54 7.70
N TRP A 208 1.67 -15.21 8.67
CA TRP A 208 0.69 -14.15 8.61
C TRP A 208 1.22 -12.90 9.30
N PHE A 209 0.96 -11.75 8.69
CA PHE A 209 1.26 -10.46 9.29
C PHE A 209 0.00 -9.94 9.98
N LEU A 210 0.08 -9.72 11.29
CA LEU A 210 -0.95 -9.02 12.04
C LEU A 210 -0.59 -7.55 12.10
N HIS A 211 -1.43 -6.71 11.53
CA HIS A 211 -1.42 -5.27 11.78
C HIS A 211 -2.58 -4.88 12.69
N VAL A 212 -2.28 -4.15 13.77
CA VAL A 212 -3.30 -3.52 14.63
C VAL A 212 -3.20 -2.02 14.41
N LYS A 213 -4.28 -1.41 13.92
CA LYS A 213 -4.24 -0.10 13.27
C LYS A 213 -5.33 0.82 13.79
N THR A 214 -5.00 2.10 13.82
CA THR A 214 -5.95 3.20 14.02
C THR A 214 -5.74 4.25 12.94
N HIS A 215 -6.83 4.89 12.51
CA HIS A 215 -6.81 5.88 11.43
C HIS A 215 -7.23 7.26 11.96
N VAL A 216 -6.41 8.28 11.71
CA VAL A 216 -6.66 9.67 12.15
C VAL A 216 -6.91 10.53 10.92
N MET A 217 -8.14 11.04 10.79
CA MET A 217 -8.60 11.72 9.57
C MET A 217 -7.91 13.07 9.30
N SER A 218 -7.41 13.75 10.32
CA SER A 218 -6.87 15.11 10.21
C SER A 218 -5.45 15.23 10.73
N ASP A 219 -4.55 15.67 9.86
CA ASP A 219 -3.12 15.91 10.16
C ASP A 219 -2.90 17.04 11.19
N ASN A 220 -3.87 17.96 11.34
CA ASN A 220 -3.74 19.14 12.21
C ASN A 220 -4.22 18.91 13.66
N LYS A 221 -4.37 17.66 14.10
CA LYS A 221 -4.87 17.31 15.43
C LYS A 221 -3.89 16.40 16.17
N PRO A 222 -2.84 16.96 16.78
CA PRO A 222 -1.83 16.17 17.51
C PRO A 222 -2.44 15.41 18.70
N ASP A 223 -3.51 15.91 19.30
CA ASP A 223 -4.18 15.23 20.41
C ASP A 223 -4.93 13.97 19.97
N ASP A 224 -5.57 13.98 18.79
CA ASP A 224 -6.21 12.79 18.21
C ASP A 224 -5.16 11.72 17.89
N LEU A 225 -4.00 12.14 17.40
CA LEU A 225 -2.87 11.24 17.14
C LEU A 225 -2.34 10.61 18.44
N ARG A 226 -2.17 11.40 19.51
CA ARG A 226 -1.74 10.90 20.81
C ARG A 226 -2.76 9.89 21.37
N LYS A 227 -4.04 10.19 21.28
CA LYS A 227 -5.12 9.27 21.69
C LYS A 227 -5.07 7.95 20.92
N ALA A 228 -4.86 8.01 19.61
CA ALA A 228 -4.72 6.82 18.77
C ALA A 228 -3.49 5.98 19.16
N GLN A 229 -2.36 6.64 19.46
CA GLN A 229 -1.16 5.97 19.98
C GLN A 229 -1.43 5.30 21.33
N ASP A 230 -2.00 6.02 22.30
CA ASP A 230 -2.32 5.49 23.64
C ASP A 230 -3.28 4.29 23.55
N GLN A 231 -4.27 4.35 22.66
CA GLN A 231 -5.19 3.25 22.41
C GLN A 231 -4.47 2.01 21.87
N LEU A 232 -3.57 2.16 20.91
CA LEU A 232 -2.77 1.04 20.41
C LEU A 232 -1.83 0.47 21.48
N LEU A 233 -1.29 1.30 22.36
CA LEU A 233 -0.47 0.83 23.48
C LEU A 233 -1.29 0.04 24.51
N ALA A 234 -2.52 0.46 24.79
CA ALA A 234 -3.44 -0.29 25.64
C ALA A 234 -3.78 -1.66 25.01
N VAL A 235 -4.08 -1.69 23.70
CA VAL A 235 -4.32 -2.94 22.97
C VAL A 235 -3.09 -3.85 22.97
N ARG A 236 -1.89 -3.29 22.81
CA ARG A 236 -0.64 -4.05 22.91
C ARG A 236 -0.49 -4.71 24.27
N ALA A 237 -0.79 -4.00 25.36
CA ALA A 237 -0.70 -4.53 26.72
C ALA A 237 -1.75 -5.62 26.98
N GLU A 238 -2.97 -5.45 26.48
CA GLU A 238 -4.02 -6.46 26.58
C GLU A 238 -3.69 -7.76 25.84
N LEU A 239 -2.98 -7.64 24.71
CA LEU A 239 -2.55 -8.76 23.86
C LEU A 239 -1.14 -9.27 24.19
N GLU A 240 -0.54 -8.79 25.27
CA GLU A 240 0.78 -9.23 25.71
C GLU A 240 0.77 -10.73 26.04
N GLY A 241 1.81 -11.45 25.59
CA GLY A 241 1.91 -12.90 25.73
C GLY A 241 1.10 -13.69 24.71
N VAL A 242 0.14 -13.07 24.00
CA VAL A 242 -0.59 -13.72 22.89
C VAL A 242 0.05 -13.41 21.55
N PHE A 243 0.44 -12.16 21.33
CA PHE A 243 1.12 -11.72 20.11
C PHE A 243 2.46 -11.06 20.44
N ASP A 244 3.51 -11.45 19.72
CA ASP A 244 4.83 -10.82 19.81
C ASP A 244 4.89 -9.61 18.86
N PHE A 245 4.56 -8.42 19.39
CA PHE A 245 4.62 -7.17 18.64
C PHE A 245 6.06 -6.68 18.46
N ARG A 246 6.49 -6.59 17.20
CA ARG A 246 7.86 -6.27 16.81
C ARG A 246 7.95 -4.91 16.15
N SER A 247 9.08 -4.24 16.38
CA SER A 247 9.48 -3.06 15.61
C SER A 247 10.01 -3.51 14.25
N ILE A 248 9.39 -3.06 13.17
CA ILE A 248 9.87 -3.29 11.80
C ILE A 248 10.63 -2.04 11.33
N ASP A 249 11.77 -2.23 10.66
CA ASP A 249 12.49 -1.10 10.06
C ASP A 249 11.57 -0.38 9.07
N ARG A 250 11.37 0.93 9.28
CA ARG A 250 10.53 1.77 8.42
C ARG A 250 10.90 1.72 6.94
N LYS A 251 12.15 1.39 6.60
CA LYS A 251 12.61 1.21 5.20
C LYS A 251 11.86 0.09 4.48
N VAL A 252 11.36 -0.91 5.20
CA VAL A 252 10.51 -1.97 4.63
C VAL A 252 9.21 -1.40 4.05
N TYR A 253 8.74 -0.27 4.59
CA TYR A 253 7.54 0.42 4.14
C TYR A 253 7.84 1.60 3.21
N ASP A 254 9.08 1.78 2.76
CA ASP A 254 9.44 2.88 1.87
C ASP A 254 8.93 2.62 0.45
N THR A 255 7.93 3.40 0.06
CA THR A 255 7.31 3.37 -1.27
C THR A 255 7.90 4.44 -2.19
N ARG A 256 8.85 5.27 -1.73
CA ARG A 256 9.42 6.36 -2.52
C ARG A 256 10.32 5.81 -3.61
N ILE A 257 10.26 6.46 -4.76
CA ILE A 257 11.15 6.19 -5.89
C ILE A 257 12.38 7.08 -5.76
N ALA A 258 13.56 6.47 -5.81
CA ALA A 258 14.81 7.21 -5.81
C ALA A 258 14.84 8.20 -6.99
N GLN A 259 14.98 9.49 -6.69
CA GLN A 259 15.10 10.49 -7.74
C GLN A 259 16.43 10.28 -8.47
N GLN A 260 16.39 10.18 -9.79
CA GLN A 260 17.62 10.14 -10.58
C GLN A 260 18.38 11.46 -10.37
N PRO A 261 19.68 11.42 -10.01
CA PRO A 261 20.46 12.64 -9.91
C PRO A 261 20.42 13.36 -11.26
N GLN A 262 20.26 14.68 -11.23
CA GLN A 262 20.38 15.49 -12.43
C GLN A 262 21.74 15.18 -13.06
N GLY A 263 21.75 14.70 -14.30
CA GLY A 263 22.97 14.71 -15.09
C GLY A 263 23.49 16.13 -15.07
N ILE A 264 24.68 16.33 -14.50
CA ILE A 264 25.35 17.63 -14.45
C ILE A 264 25.42 18.09 -15.90
N GLN A 265 24.65 19.12 -16.28
CA GLN A 265 24.82 19.74 -17.58
C GLN A 265 26.26 20.27 -17.62
N PRO A 266 27.09 19.86 -18.59
CA PRO A 266 28.43 20.39 -18.69
C PRO A 266 28.31 21.91 -18.90
N LEU A 267 28.95 22.68 -18.02
CA LEU A 267 29.04 24.13 -18.16
C LEU A 267 29.56 24.45 -19.57
N PRO A 268 29.00 25.46 -20.28
CA PRO A 268 29.47 25.81 -21.60
C PRO A 268 30.96 26.17 -21.52
N GLN A 269 31.78 25.45 -22.29
CA GLN A 269 33.21 25.72 -22.36
C GLN A 269 33.44 27.15 -22.87
N LYS A 270 34.31 27.88 -22.18
CA LYS A 270 34.65 29.29 -22.40
C LYS A 270 34.71 29.65 -23.90
N VAL A 271 33.97 30.68 -24.28
CA VAL A 271 34.09 31.35 -25.58
C VAL A 271 35.49 31.97 -25.67
N VAL A 272 36.29 31.52 -26.63
CA VAL A 272 37.57 32.14 -26.96
C VAL A 272 37.27 33.42 -27.75
N ILE A 273 37.41 34.58 -27.11
CA ILE A 273 37.43 35.87 -27.80
C ILE A 273 38.75 35.93 -28.58
N GLY A 274 38.64 35.96 -29.91
CA GLY A 274 39.78 36.05 -30.82
C GLY A 274 40.60 37.31 -30.55
N LYS A 275 41.93 37.16 -30.58
CA LYS A 275 42.87 38.28 -30.65
C LYS A 275 43.05 38.66 -32.12
N ASN A 276 42.74 39.90 -32.46
CA ASN A 276 43.35 40.61 -33.58
C ASN A 276 44.70 41.18 -33.13
#